data_AF-A0A4U7KN43-F1
#
_entry.id   AF-A0A4U7KN43-F1
#
_cell.length_a   1.000
_cell.length_b   1.000
_cell.length_c   1.000
_cell.angle_alpha   90.00
_cell.angle_beta   90.00
_cell.angle_gamma   90.00
#
_symmetry.space_group_name_H-M   'P 1'
#
loop_
_entity.id
_entity.type
_entity.pdbx_description
1 polymer ?
#
loop_
_entity_poly.entity_id
_entity_poly.type
_entity_poly.pdbx_seq_one_letter_code
_entity_poly.pdbx_strand_id
1 'polypeptide(L)'
;MLWLSKQLVVLAGVLWLVSSASCILVQEPPHAMIHYIYDASLLWDTVTNGKMLPGIPHAINHERGVSERWKAFLRHHGTETMRKAVEDLQEKVQQWDRRDYRIRKRVWNFLKPNNKQPLLAVSEPAEQYVARKMVNAFTDRWYRFYKAQRDAELAAMDREEREANDEGSEQTVQDWTGPPSPSSSSQSSNVSPEGSTVASGFRR
;
A
#
# COMPACT_ATOMS: atom_id res chain seq x y z
N MET A 1 -36.37 45.92 -28.36
CA MET A 1 -34.97 45.68 -27.95
C MET A 1 -34.74 45.64 -26.42
N LEU A 2 -35.74 45.28 -25.59
CA LEU A 2 -35.62 45.27 -24.11
C LEU A 2 -35.64 43.86 -23.47
N TRP A 3 -35.72 42.82 -24.30
CA TRP A 3 -35.92 41.44 -23.83
C TRP A 3 -34.63 40.61 -23.80
N LEU A 4 -33.67 40.88 -24.70
CA LEU A 4 -32.35 40.22 -24.71
C LEU A 4 -31.46 40.63 -23.52
N SER A 5 -31.58 41.87 -23.06
CA SER A 5 -30.76 42.41 -21.97
C SER A 5 -31.07 41.76 -20.61
N LYS A 6 -32.31 41.29 -20.39
CA LYS A 6 -32.66 40.60 -19.14
C LYS A 6 -32.14 39.16 -19.09
N GLN A 7 -32.03 38.47 -20.22
CA GLN A 7 -31.50 37.09 -20.25
C GLN A 7 -29.98 37.03 -20.11
N LEU A 8 -29.25 38.00 -20.67
CA LEU A 8 -27.79 38.07 -20.50
C LEU A 8 -27.37 38.36 -19.04
N VAL A 9 -28.13 39.17 -18.31
CA VAL A 9 -27.84 39.46 -16.90
C VAL A 9 -28.09 38.24 -16.00
N VAL A 10 -29.11 37.43 -16.29
CA VAL A 10 -29.39 36.19 -15.54
C VAL A 10 -28.32 35.13 -15.82
N LEU A 11 -27.87 34.98 -17.07
CA LEU A 11 -26.77 34.06 -17.41
C LEU A 11 -25.44 34.48 -16.78
N ALA A 12 -25.11 35.78 -16.78
CA ALA A 12 -23.90 36.28 -16.11
C ALA A 12 -23.96 36.11 -14.57
N GLY A 13 -25.13 36.30 -13.97
CA GLY A 13 -25.34 36.09 -12.53
C GLY A 13 -25.24 34.63 -12.09
N VAL A 14 -25.76 33.69 -12.89
CA VAL A 14 -25.65 32.25 -12.62
C VAL A 14 -24.23 31.74 -12.88
N LEU A 15 -23.52 32.26 -13.90
CA LEU A 15 -22.13 31.89 -14.18
C LEU A 15 -21.15 32.38 -13.09
N TRP A 16 -21.44 33.52 -12.44
CA TRP A 16 -20.66 34.02 -11.29
C TRP A 16 -20.95 33.29 -9.97
N LEU A 17 -22.17 32.79 -9.77
CA LEU A 17 -22.52 31.95 -8.62
C LEU A 17 -21.88 30.56 -8.69
N VAL A 18 -21.59 30.05 -9.89
CA VAL A 18 -20.84 28.78 -10.04
C VAL A 18 -19.33 28.99 -9.90
N SER A 19 -18.80 30.21 -10.13
CA SER A 19 -17.36 30.50 -9.98
C SER A 19 -16.90 30.80 -8.54
N SER A 20 -17.81 30.86 -7.56
CA SER A 20 -17.51 31.26 -6.18
C SER A 20 -17.44 30.09 -5.18
N ALA A 21 -17.58 28.84 -5.62
CA ALA A 21 -17.55 27.66 -4.75
C ALA A 21 -16.42 26.66 -5.01
N SER A 22 -15.49 26.94 -5.92
CA SER A 22 -14.27 26.11 -6.08
C SER A 22 -13.13 26.62 -5.19
N CYS A 23 -13.42 26.86 -3.91
CA CYS A 23 -12.38 26.77 -2.89
C CYS A 23 -12.05 25.28 -2.74
N ILE A 24 -11.34 24.69 -3.71
CA ILE A 24 -10.82 23.33 -3.61
C ILE A 24 -9.71 23.40 -2.57
N LEU A 25 -10.12 23.32 -1.31
CA LEU A 25 -9.24 23.10 -0.19
C LEU A 25 -8.52 21.78 -0.53
N VAL A 26 -7.21 21.82 -0.71
CA VAL A 26 -6.41 20.64 -1.07
C VAL A 26 -6.55 19.64 0.07
N GLN A 27 -7.51 18.74 -0.06
CA GLN A 27 -7.82 17.71 0.93
C GLN A 27 -7.37 16.37 0.39
N GLU A 28 -6.54 15.69 1.17
CA GLU A 28 -6.18 14.31 0.87
C GLU A 28 -7.32 13.39 1.37
N PRO A 29 -7.91 12.54 0.50
CA PRO A 29 -8.90 11.55 0.90
C PRO A 29 -8.24 10.37 1.65
N PRO A 30 -9.00 9.58 2.43
CA PRO A 30 -8.46 8.39 3.07
C PRO A 30 -8.01 7.36 2.03
N HIS A 31 -6.95 6.63 2.33
CA HIS A 31 -6.55 5.46 1.55
C HIS A 31 -7.71 4.45 1.47
N ALA A 32 -7.95 3.85 0.31
CA ALA A 32 -9.09 2.93 0.09
C ALA A 32 -9.12 1.76 1.09
N MET A 33 -7.95 1.31 1.54
CA MET A 33 -7.79 0.18 2.47
C MET A 33 -7.63 0.60 3.94
N ILE A 34 -7.91 1.86 4.29
CA ILE A 34 -7.62 2.38 5.64
C ILE A 34 -8.34 1.62 6.76
N HIS A 35 -9.54 1.12 6.48
CA HIS A 35 -10.36 0.37 7.45
C HIS A 35 -9.88 -1.07 7.68
N TYR A 36 -9.06 -1.64 6.79
CA TYR A 36 -8.48 -2.96 6.98
C TYR A 36 -7.31 -2.95 7.98
N ILE A 37 -6.74 -1.78 8.24
CA ILE A 37 -5.62 -1.60 9.16
C ILE A 37 -6.14 -0.77 10.34
N TYR A 38 -6.54 -1.46 11.41
CA TYR A 38 -7.24 -0.86 12.55
C TYR A 38 -6.56 0.40 13.12
N ASP A 39 -5.24 0.35 13.35
CA ASP A 39 -4.47 1.50 13.83
C ASP A 39 -4.41 2.64 12.81
N ALA A 40 -4.42 2.35 11.50
CA ALA A 40 -4.49 3.40 10.48
C ALA A 40 -5.85 4.11 10.47
N SER A 41 -6.95 3.38 10.64
CA SER A 41 -8.29 3.96 10.74
C SER A 41 -8.41 4.91 11.93
N LEU A 42 -7.83 4.56 13.08
CA LEU A 42 -7.83 5.41 14.28
C LEU A 42 -6.86 6.60 14.17
N LEU A 43 -5.70 6.40 13.54
CA LEU A 43 -4.79 7.50 13.22
C LEU A 43 -5.45 8.50 12.27
N TRP A 44 -6.21 8.02 11.29
CA TRP A 44 -6.96 8.87 10.38
C TRP A 44 -7.94 9.76 11.13
N ASP A 45 -8.74 9.19 12.04
CA ASP A 45 -9.67 9.94 12.89
C ASP A 45 -8.92 10.96 13.77
N THR A 46 -7.82 10.54 14.39
CA THR A 46 -6.98 11.40 15.23
C THR A 46 -6.43 12.61 14.47
N VAL A 47 -6.02 12.40 13.21
CA VAL A 47 -5.52 13.48 12.35
C VAL A 47 -6.65 14.36 11.84
N THR A 48 -7.73 13.77 11.34
CA THR A 48 -8.81 14.51 10.67
C THR A 48 -9.71 15.25 11.65
N ASN A 49 -10.20 14.56 12.67
CA ASN A 49 -11.12 15.08 13.67
C ASN A 49 -10.37 15.66 14.87
N GLY A 50 -9.34 14.96 15.35
CA GLY A 50 -8.52 15.43 16.46
C GLY A 50 -7.53 16.53 16.10
N LYS A 51 -7.27 16.77 14.80
CA LYS A 51 -6.26 17.74 14.31
C LYS A 51 -4.88 17.56 14.95
N MET A 52 -4.51 16.30 15.19
CA MET A 52 -3.27 15.93 15.88
C MET A 52 -2.53 14.86 15.08
N LEU A 53 -1.22 15.02 14.95
CA LEU A 53 -0.32 13.99 14.44
C LEU A 53 0.53 13.44 15.60
N PRO A 54 0.32 12.19 16.03
CA PRO A 54 1.15 11.54 17.04
C PRO A 54 2.56 11.26 16.54
N GLY A 55 3.55 11.59 17.36
CA GLY A 55 4.98 11.47 17.04
C GLY A 55 5.66 10.29 17.73
N ILE A 56 6.96 10.13 17.49
CA ILE A 56 7.77 9.05 18.07
C ILE A 56 7.77 9.05 19.62
N PRO A 57 7.87 10.20 20.31
CA PRO A 57 7.87 10.24 21.77
C PRO A 57 6.49 9.96 22.40
N HIS A 58 5.42 9.89 21.62
CA HIS A 58 4.08 9.60 22.13
C HIS A 58 4.06 8.22 22.80
N ALA A 59 3.37 8.10 23.94
CA ALA A 59 3.12 6.78 24.54
C ALA A 59 2.32 5.90 23.56
N ILE A 60 2.47 4.57 23.63
CA ILE A 60 1.58 3.69 22.87
C ILE A 60 0.15 3.99 23.32
N ASN A 61 -0.76 4.21 22.36
CA ASN A 61 -2.15 4.50 22.62
C ASN A 61 -2.99 3.92 21.49
N HIS A 62 -3.63 2.78 21.77
CA HIS A 62 -4.42 2.07 20.78
C HIS A 62 -5.67 2.83 20.34
N GLU A 63 -6.33 3.57 21.24
CA GLU A 63 -7.53 4.37 20.94
C GLU A 63 -7.27 5.46 19.90
N ARG A 64 -6.02 5.96 19.84
CA ARG A 64 -5.57 6.96 18.86
C ARG A 64 -4.80 6.37 17.69
N GLY A 65 -4.76 5.04 17.58
CA GLY A 65 -3.99 4.32 16.56
C GLY A 65 -2.46 4.47 16.70
N VAL A 66 -1.97 4.96 17.84
CA VAL A 66 -0.53 5.09 18.12
C VAL A 66 0.04 3.73 18.51
N SER A 67 0.36 2.94 17.50
CA SER A 67 0.95 1.60 17.64
C SER A 67 2.47 1.61 17.53
N GLU A 68 3.12 0.49 17.89
CA GLU A 68 4.56 0.29 17.59
C GLU A 68 4.84 0.29 16.08
N ARG A 69 3.88 -0.18 15.27
CA ARG A 69 3.99 -0.12 13.80
C ARG A 69 4.05 1.31 13.30
N TRP A 70 3.21 2.18 13.85
CA TRP A 70 3.22 3.61 13.53
C TRP A 70 4.54 4.25 13.93
N LYS A 71 5.04 3.97 15.15
CA LYS A 71 6.34 4.46 15.60
C LYS A 71 7.50 3.98 14.72
N ALA A 72 7.50 2.71 14.34
CA ALA A 72 8.50 2.16 13.42
C ALA A 72 8.44 2.85 12.05
N PHE A 73 7.23 3.08 11.52
CA PHE A 73 7.04 3.85 10.30
C PHE A 73 7.64 5.26 10.42
N LEU A 74 7.35 5.99 11.51
CA LEU A 74 7.92 7.33 11.71
C LEU A 74 9.44 7.32 11.80
N ARG A 75 10.04 6.35 12.50
CA ARG A 75 11.50 6.22 12.65
C ARG A 75 12.21 5.95 11.32
N HIS A 76 11.65 5.07 10.49
CA HIS A 76 12.34 4.58 9.30
C HIS A 76 11.94 5.30 8.01
N HIS A 77 10.70 5.81 7.93
CA HIS A 77 10.12 6.36 6.71
C HIS A 77 9.57 7.77 6.88
N GLY A 78 9.32 8.20 8.13
CA GLY A 78 8.58 9.43 8.42
C GLY A 78 9.17 10.66 7.72
N THR A 79 10.47 10.91 7.86
CA THR A 79 11.11 12.10 7.28
C THR A 79 10.97 12.16 5.76
N GLU A 80 11.20 11.03 5.09
CA GLU A 80 11.11 10.94 3.64
C GLU A 80 9.66 11.06 3.14
N THR A 81 8.70 10.45 3.85
CA THR A 81 7.28 10.60 3.53
C THR A 81 6.80 12.04 3.74
N MET A 82 7.21 12.70 4.82
CA MET A 82 6.87 14.10 5.10
C MET A 82 7.40 15.00 3.97
N ARG A 83 8.65 14.78 3.54
CA ARG A 83 9.24 15.53 2.43
C ARG A 83 8.42 15.39 1.15
N LYS A 84 8.12 14.16 0.73
CA LYS A 84 7.29 13.86 -0.44
C LYS A 84 5.89 14.47 -0.34
N ALA A 85 5.27 14.42 0.85
CA ALA A 85 3.96 14.99 1.07
C ALA A 85 3.95 16.53 0.92
N VAL A 86 5.03 17.20 1.33
CA VAL A 86 5.17 18.65 1.14
C VAL A 86 5.44 18.99 -0.33
N GLU A 87 6.26 18.21 -1.03
CA GLU A 87 6.51 18.37 -2.47
C GLU A 87 5.19 18.23 -3.27
N ASP A 88 4.42 17.17 -3.03
CA ASP A 88 3.12 16.94 -3.66
C ASP A 88 2.10 18.05 -3.32
N LEU A 89 2.11 18.56 -2.08
CA LEU A 89 1.29 19.71 -1.73
C LEU A 89 1.68 20.94 -2.56
N GLN A 90 2.96 21.24 -2.70
CA GLN A 90 3.43 22.39 -3.48
C GLN A 90 3.03 22.27 -4.95
N GLU A 91 3.16 21.09 -5.54
CA GLU A 91 2.73 20.83 -6.92
C GLU A 91 1.21 21.05 -7.09
N LYS A 92 0.39 20.48 -6.19
CA LYS A 92 -1.07 20.66 -6.24
C LYS A 92 -1.48 22.11 -6.04
N VAL A 93 -0.80 22.82 -5.13
CA VAL A 93 -1.09 24.23 -4.87
C VAL A 93 -0.78 25.10 -6.09
N GLN A 94 0.34 24.87 -6.77
CA GLN A 94 0.69 25.59 -8.00
C GLN A 94 -0.34 25.37 -9.10
N GLN A 95 -0.87 24.15 -9.20
CA GLN A 95 -1.85 23.78 -10.22
C GLN A 95 -3.27 24.31 -9.94
N TRP A 96 -3.73 24.27 -8.69
CA TRP A 96 -5.17 24.38 -8.39
C TRP A 96 -5.58 25.60 -7.57
N ASP A 97 -4.74 26.11 -6.66
CA ASP A 97 -5.18 27.11 -5.65
C ASP A 97 -4.33 28.39 -5.62
N ARG A 98 -3.08 28.36 -6.11
CA ARG A 98 -2.14 29.50 -6.19
C ARG A 98 -1.89 30.27 -4.88
N ARG A 99 -2.38 29.80 -3.73
CA ARG A 99 -2.12 30.39 -2.40
C ARG A 99 -0.75 29.95 -1.88
N ASP A 100 -0.11 30.77 -1.06
CA ASP A 100 1.14 30.40 -0.38
C ASP A 100 0.85 29.47 0.80
N TYR A 101 0.97 28.16 0.58
CA TYR A 101 0.89 27.14 1.62
C TYR A 101 2.28 26.81 2.17
N ARG A 102 2.74 27.64 3.10
CA ARG A 102 4.05 27.47 3.72
C ARG A 102 3.98 26.53 4.92
N ILE A 103 4.65 25.38 4.82
CA ILE A 103 4.82 24.46 5.94
C ILE A 103 5.76 25.06 6.98
N ARG A 104 5.27 25.19 8.22
CA ARG A 104 6.00 25.81 9.33
C ARG A 104 7.19 24.93 9.74
N LYS A 105 8.30 25.55 10.16
CA LYS A 105 9.54 24.88 10.62
C LYS A 105 9.29 23.83 11.73
N ARG A 106 8.27 24.03 12.56
CA ARG A 106 7.87 23.10 13.61
C ARG A 106 7.51 21.70 13.08
N VAL A 107 6.89 21.64 11.89
CA VAL A 107 6.47 20.38 11.25
C VAL A 107 7.70 19.57 10.84
N TRP A 108 8.68 20.24 10.23
CA TRP A 108 9.96 19.61 9.86
C TRP A 108 10.79 19.16 11.06
N ASN A 109 10.72 19.91 12.16
CA ASN A 109 11.39 19.52 13.39
C ASN A 109 10.70 18.34 14.07
N PHE A 110 9.41 18.10 13.80
CA PHE A 110 8.62 17.12 14.52
C PHE A 110 9.13 15.68 14.37
N LEU A 111 9.64 15.34 13.18
CA LEU A 111 10.14 14.01 12.87
C LEU A 111 11.63 13.82 13.16
N LYS A 112 12.31 14.85 13.66
CA LYS A 112 13.73 14.71 13.99
C LYS A 112 13.92 13.74 15.16
N PRO A 113 14.96 12.89 15.15
CA PRO A 113 15.19 11.91 16.20
C PRO A 113 15.33 12.50 17.61
N ASN A 114 15.80 13.75 17.71
CA ASN A 114 16.00 14.47 18.96
C ASN A 114 14.78 15.30 19.41
N ASN A 115 13.70 15.31 18.63
CA ASN A 115 12.49 16.02 19.01
C ASN A 115 11.80 15.31 20.19
N LYS A 116 11.41 16.10 21.19
CA LYS A 116 10.75 15.60 22.41
C LYS A 116 9.23 15.80 22.39
N GLN A 117 8.69 16.46 21.37
CA GLN A 117 7.25 16.70 21.29
C GLN A 117 6.51 15.41 20.93
N PRO A 118 5.58 14.92 21.76
CA PRO A 118 4.84 13.69 21.48
C PRO A 118 3.73 13.89 20.45
N LEU A 119 3.25 15.13 20.28
CA LEU A 119 2.12 15.49 19.42
C LEU A 119 2.46 16.75 18.63
N LEU A 120 2.05 16.76 17.37
CA LEU A 120 2.01 17.96 16.54
C LEU A 120 0.54 18.33 16.30
N ALA A 121 0.15 19.52 16.75
CA ALA A 121 -1.13 20.09 16.37
C ALA A 121 -1.08 20.50 14.89
N VAL A 122 -1.93 19.91 14.07
CA VAL A 122 -2.03 20.10 12.62
C VAL A 122 -3.35 20.80 12.30
N SER A 123 -3.46 22.07 12.70
CA SER A 123 -4.70 22.85 12.57
C SER A 123 -4.84 23.51 11.21
N GLU A 124 -3.72 23.77 10.53
CA GLU A 124 -3.68 24.43 9.23
C GLU A 124 -4.03 23.44 8.10
N PRO A 125 -4.72 23.88 7.04
CA PRO A 125 -5.04 23.02 5.88
C PRO A 125 -3.82 22.32 5.27
N ALA A 126 -2.70 23.02 5.13
CA ALA A 126 -1.46 22.44 4.61
C ALA A 126 -0.88 21.36 5.53
N GLU A 127 -0.89 21.61 6.84
CA GLU A 127 -0.40 20.64 7.82
C GLU A 127 -1.34 19.43 7.92
N GLN A 128 -2.64 19.64 7.80
CA GLN A 128 -3.66 18.59 7.68
C GLN A 128 -3.41 17.70 6.47
N TYR A 129 -3.19 18.30 5.29
CA TYR A 129 -2.90 17.57 4.07
C TYR A 129 -1.70 16.65 4.24
N VAL A 130 -0.61 17.20 4.76
CA VAL A 130 0.64 16.47 4.98
C VAL A 130 0.46 15.36 6.03
N ALA A 131 -0.25 15.63 7.12
CA ALA A 131 -0.54 14.63 8.14
C ALA A 131 -1.40 13.47 7.59
N ARG A 132 -2.41 13.76 6.77
CA ARG A 132 -3.23 12.73 6.11
C ARG A 132 -2.41 11.90 5.12
N LYS A 133 -1.52 12.53 4.36
CA LYS A 133 -0.56 11.83 3.49
C LYS A 133 0.34 10.86 4.26
N MET A 134 0.80 11.26 5.44
CA MET A 134 1.60 10.39 6.31
C MET A 134 0.82 9.15 6.74
N VAL A 135 -0.45 9.30 7.12
CA VAL A 135 -1.32 8.16 7.49
C VAL A 135 -1.62 7.27 6.28
N ASN A 136 -1.87 7.85 5.10
CA ASN A 136 -2.07 7.09 3.87
C ASN A 136 -0.83 6.27 3.48
N ALA A 137 0.37 6.85 3.59
CA ALA A 137 1.62 6.15 3.32
C ALA A 137 1.88 5.01 4.32
N PHE A 138 1.54 5.22 5.60
CA PHE A 138 1.57 4.16 6.60
C PHE A 138 0.62 3.01 6.24
N THR A 139 -0.59 3.35 5.80
CA THR A 139 -1.62 2.39 5.39
C THR A 139 -1.16 1.56 4.20
N ASP A 140 -0.70 2.23 3.13
CA ASP A 140 -0.22 1.56 1.91
C ASP A 140 0.93 0.58 2.24
N ARG A 141 1.87 1.00 3.09
CA ARG A 141 2.99 0.16 3.47
C ARG A 141 2.54 -1.13 4.15
N TRP A 142 1.66 -1.06 5.15
CA TRP A 142 1.22 -2.26 5.85
C TRP A 142 0.22 -3.09 5.06
N TYR A 143 -0.58 -2.46 4.20
CA TYR A 143 -1.50 -3.19 3.33
C TYR A 143 -0.73 -4.13 2.39
N ARG A 144 0.41 -3.69 1.86
CA ARG A 144 1.28 -4.54 1.02
C ARG A 144 1.77 -5.79 1.75
N PHE A 145 2.13 -5.68 3.03
CA PHE A 145 2.53 -6.84 3.83
C PHE A 145 1.36 -7.79 4.09
N TYR A 146 0.18 -7.26 4.45
CA TYR A 146 -1.02 -8.07 4.62
C TYR A 146 -1.43 -8.79 3.33
N LYS A 147 -1.40 -8.08 2.19
CA LYS A 147 -1.71 -8.68 0.89
C LYS A 147 -0.74 -9.80 0.55
N ALA A 148 0.56 -9.57 0.70
CA ALA A 148 1.58 -10.59 0.43
C ALA A 148 1.41 -11.84 1.32
N GLN A 149 1.05 -11.66 2.59
CA GLN A 149 0.77 -12.78 3.48
C GLN A 149 -0.45 -13.57 3.03
N ARG A 150 -1.56 -12.89 2.68
CA ARG A 150 -2.79 -13.53 2.20
C ARG A 150 -2.58 -14.27 0.88
N ASP A 151 -1.82 -13.69 -0.04
CA ASP A 151 -1.49 -14.32 -1.32
C ASP A 151 -0.64 -15.60 -1.10
N ALA A 152 0.27 -15.58 -0.11
CA ALA A 152 1.06 -16.75 0.25
C ALA A 152 0.23 -17.86 0.93
N GLU A 153 -0.71 -17.49 1.82
CA GLU A 153 -1.65 -18.43 2.45
C GLU A 153 -2.55 -19.10 1.40
N LEU A 154 -3.09 -18.32 0.46
CA LEU A 154 -3.90 -18.85 -0.65
C LEU A 154 -3.09 -19.81 -1.53
N ALA A 155 -1.85 -19.44 -1.88
CA ALA A 155 -0.98 -20.31 -2.67
C ALA A 155 -0.59 -21.61 -1.94
N ALA A 156 -0.50 -21.60 -0.61
CA ALA A 156 -0.25 -22.80 0.19
C ALA A 156 -1.47 -23.73 0.20
N MET A 157 -2.68 -23.20 0.44
CA MET A 157 -3.91 -23.98 0.38
C MET A 157 -4.14 -24.60 -1.01
N ASP A 158 -3.92 -23.82 -2.07
CA ASP A 158 -3.99 -24.29 -3.46
C ASP A 158 -2.99 -25.41 -3.78
N ARG A 159 -1.85 -25.46 -3.06
CA ARG A 159 -0.86 -26.53 -3.20
C ARG A 159 -1.30 -27.78 -2.44
N GLU A 160 -1.75 -27.62 -1.20
CA GLU A 160 -2.27 -28.72 -0.37
C GLU A 160 -3.48 -29.40 -1.05
N GLU A 161 -4.37 -28.66 -1.70
CA GLU A 161 -5.51 -29.23 -2.43
C GLU A 161 -5.07 -30.03 -3.66
N ARG A 162 -3.98 -29.63 -4.34
CA ARG A 162 -3.41 -30.39 -5.46
C ARG A 162 -2.72 -31.66 -4.97
N GLU A 163 -1.93 -31.56 -3.90
CA GLU A 163 -1.25 -32.69 -3.28
C GLU A 163 -2.25 -33.72 -2.72
N ALA A 164 -3.34 -33.27 -2.09
CA ALA A 164 -4.41 -34.14 -1.61
C ALA A 164 -5.20 -34.83 -2.75
N ASN A 165 -5.39 -34.16 -3.89
CA ASN A 165 -6.03 -34.77 -5.06
C ASN A 165 -5.10 -35.78 -5.79
N ASP A 166 -3.79 -35.56 -5.79
CA ASP A 166 -2.82 -36.49 -6.37
C ASP A 166 -2.65 -37.75 -5.48
N GLU A 167 -2.63 -37.61 -4.15
CA GLU A 167 -2.57 -38.75 -3.21
C GLU A 167 -3.88 -39.57 -3.15
N GLY A 168 -5.04 -38.96 -3.45
CA GLY A 168 -6.32 -39.66 -3.58
C GLY A 168 -6.43 -40.57 -4.82
N SER A 169 -5.46 -40.49 -5.74
CA SER A 169 -5.45 -41.24 -7.01
C SER A 169 -4.74 -42.59 -6.93
N GLU A 170 -3.94 -42.85 -5.89
CA GLU A 170 -3.10 -44.07 -5.80
C GLU A 170 -3.71 -45.20 -4.96
N GLN A 171 -4.97 -45.08 -4.51
CA GLN A 171 -5.56 -46.08 -3.61
C GLN A 171 -6.87 -46.68 -4.13
N THR A 172 -6.90 -47.22 -5.35
CA THR A 172 -7.85 -48.29 -5.71
C THR A 172 -7.38 -49.15 -6.90
N VAL A 173 -6.34 -49.99 -6.76
CA VAL A 173 -6.32 -51.35 -7.35
C VAL A 173 -5.30 -52.20 -6.58
N GLN A 174 -5.74 -52.92 -5.55
CA GLN A 174 -5.10 -54.20 -5.20
C GLN A 174 -6.15 -55.25 -4.85
N ASP A 175 -5.83 -56.48 -5.29
CA ASP A 175 -6.34 -57.82 -4.96
C ASP A 175 -7.40 -58.39 -5.94
N TRP A 176 -7.18 -59.49 -6.70
CA TRP A 176 -6.71 -60.82 -6.26
C TRP A 176 -5.99 -61.71 -7.35
N THR A 177 -4.85 -62.30 -6.95
CA THR A 177 -4.23 -63.65 -7.17
C THR A 177 -3.99 -64.36 -8.53
N GLY A 178 -2.72 -64.75 -8.78
CA GLY A 178 -2.27 -65.91 -9.60
C GLY A 178 -0.72 -66.03 -9.75
N PRO A 179 -0.07 -67.23 -9.69
CA PRO A 179 1.36 -67.43 -9.38
C PRO A 179 2.34 -67.39 -10.61
N PRO A 180 3.68 -67.42 -10.42
CA PRO A 180 4.65 -66.87 -11.36
C PRO A 180 5.18 -67.87 -12.40
N SER A 181 5.53 -67.37 -13.59
CA SER A 181 6.27 -68.13 -14.62
C SER A 181 7.53 -67.38 -15.07
N PRO A 182 8.70 -68.04 -15.17
CA PRO A 182 9.96 -67.45 -15.64
C PRO A 182 10.32 -67.90 -17.07
N SER A 183 10.82 -66.99 -17.92
CA SER A 183 11.69 -67.25 -19.10
C SER A 183 11.80 -65.96 -19.93
N SER A 184 12.91 -65.22 -19.88
CA SER A 184 14.11 -65.33 -20.73
C SER A 184 13.95 -64.73 -22.14
N SER A 185 14.59 -63.55 -22.31
CA SER A 185 15.44 -63.13 -23.43
C SER A 185 15.07 -63.49 -24.88
N SER A 186 14.96 -62.46 -25.72
CA SER A 186 15.62 -62.45 -27.04
C SER A 186 15.90 -61.03 -27.52
N GLN A 187 17.16 -60.84 -27.89
CA GLN A 187 17.76 -59.67 -28.53
C GLN A 187 17.08 -59.36 -29.87
N SER A 188 17.08 -58.09 -30.28
CA SER A 188 17.57 -57.77 -31.62
C SER A 188 18.06 -56.33 -31.72
N SER A 189 19.24 -56.22 -32.30
CA SER A 189 20.13 -55.08 -32.43
C SER A 189 19.60 -54.07 -33.45
N ASN A 190 19.90 -52.78 -33.26
CA ASN A 190 20.54 -52.05 -34.34
C ASN A 190 21.44 -50.91 -33.86
N VAL A 191 22.52 -50.79 -34.62
CA VAL A 191 23.80 -50.14 -34.36
C VAL A 191 23.74 -48.63 -34.64
N SER A 192 24.49 -47.86 -33.84
CA SER A 192 24.84 -46.41 -33.94
C SER A 192 25.75 -46.12 -35.16
N PRO A 193 26.33 -44.91 -35.44
CA PRO A 193 26.87 -43.84 -34.57
C PRO A 193 26.44 -42.42 -35.05
N GLU A 194 26.78 -41.27 -34.47
CA GLU A 194 28.08 -40.62 -34.23
C GLU A 194 27.86 -39.47 -33.24
N GLY A 195 28.70 -39.29 -32.22
CA GLY A 195 29.81 -38.31 -32.26
C GLY A 195 29.66 -37.33 -31.08
N SER A 196 30.21 -37.65 -29.91
CA SER A 196 31.49 -37.13 -29.39
C SER A 196 31.49 -35.62 -29.10
N THR A 197 31.53 -35.22 -27.82
CA THR A 197 32.79 -34.91 -27.11
C THR A 197 32.51 -34.22 -25.78
N VAL A 198 33.12 -34.77 -24.73
CA VAL A 198 33.21 -34.29 -23.36
C VAL A 198 34.32 -33.23 -23.26
N ALA A 199 34.13 -32.20 -22.44
CA ALA A 199 35.25 -31.55 -21.76
C ALA A 199 34.83 -31.07 -20.37
N SER A 200 35.03 -31.95 -19.39
CA SER A 200 35.19 -31.64 -17.98
C SER A 200 36.52 -30.92 -17.71
N GLY A 201 36.53 -29.92 -16.84
CA GLY A 201 37.75 -29.32 -16.30
C GLY A 201 37.49 -28.73 -14.91
N PHE A 202 38.08 -29.36 -13.90
CA PHE A 202 37.95 -29.06 -12.46
C PHE A 202 39.34 -28.68 -11.91
N ARG A 203 39.38 -27.79 -10.89
CA ARG A 203 40.54 -27.29 -10.07
C ARG A 203 41.54 -26.36 -10.79
N ARG A 204 42.12 -25.33 -10.15
CA ARG A 204 42.33 -24.98 -8.73
C ARG A 204 41.86 -23.57 -8.42
#